data_AF-A0A923DZQ0-F1
#
_entry.id   AF-A0A923DZQ0-F1
#
_cell.length_a   1.000
_cell.length_b   1.000
_cell.length_c   1.000
_cell.angle_alpha   90.00
_cell.angle_beta   90.00
_cell.angle_gamma   90.00
#
_symmetry.space_group_name_H-M   'P 1'
#
loop_
_entity.id
_entity.type
_entity.pdbx_description
1 polymer ?
#
loop_
_entity_poly.entity_id
_entity_poly.type
_entity_poly.pdbx_seq_one_letter_code
_entity_poly.pdbx_strand_id
1 'polypeptide(L)'
;MIYLIDDNRRSQQKEYGCDYLQAKTYNHILEPVYILTAVDDISRFENASCILLHESFPDFNAAGQVQLGNTAVAEKVRGLAREKNIPIVIFSNGFIEIEYTAVKSSSITGMNKRLMYRNLKDFLDNFVEEQRIELRILIYGKNFIYKELLFLYSRIASVINSGELEGQRKKVELLVIRFAELCNSKDKVAKAFAELEMHAFLKYLEKIINAVNKYGVNIYN
;
A
#
# COMPACT_ATOMS: atom_id res chain seq x y z
N MET A 1 -15.10 7.65 -1.54
CA MET A 1 -14.35 8.92 -1.35
C MET A 1 -13.08 8.61 -0.58
N ILE A 2 -11.94 9.19 -0.97
CA ILE A 2 -10.67 9.11 -0.25
C ILE A 2 -10.51 10.42 0.54
N TYR A 3 -10.06 10.34 1.79
CA TYR A 3 -9.79 11.53 2.59
C TYR A 3 -8.29 11.69 2.83
N LEU A 4 -7.74 12.87 2.55
CA LEU A 4 -6.35 13.23 2.83
C LEU A 4 -6.30 14.23 4.00
N ILE A 5 -6.00 13.74 5.19
CA ILE A 5 -5.93 14.50 6.43
C ILE A 5 -4.45 14.86 6.69
N ASP A 6 -4.05 16.06 6.26
CA ASP A 6 -2.71 16.62 6.42
C ASP A 6 -2.85 18.10 6.70
N ASP A 7 -2.13 18.64 7.67
CA ASP A 7 -2.25 20.06 8.04
C ASP A 7 -1.59 21.01 7.02
N ASN A 8 -0.94 20.44 5.97
CA ASN A 8 -0.33 21.11 4.80
C ASN A 8 0.33 22.46 5.14
N ARG A 9 0.97 22.52 6.31
CA ARG A 9 1.60 23.76 6.77
C ARG A 9 2.59 24.22 5.71
N ARG A 10 2.56 25.52 5.40
CA ARG A 10 3.49 26.17 4.45
C ARG A 10 3.37 25.74 2.99
N SER A 11 2.25 25.16 2.56
CA SER A 11 2.07 24.71 1.16
C SER A 11 3.07 23.64 0.71
N GLN A 12 3.54 22.78 1.62
CA GLN A 12 4.49 21.70 1.34
C GLN A 12 4.03 20.78 0.20
N GLN A 13 2.73 20.63 -0.02
CA GLN A 13 2.19 19.88 -1.17
C GLN A 13 2.73 20.38 -2.53
N LYS A 14 3.00 21.68 -2.68
CA LYS A 14 3.63 22.24 -3.89
C LYS A 14 5.06 21.75 -4.08
N GLU A 15 5.81 21.64 -2.98
CA GLU A 15 7.21 21.14 -3.01
C GLU A 15 7.28 19.67 -3.46
N TYR A 16 6.19 18.92 -3.28
CA TYR A 16 6.06 17.54 -3.76
C TYR A 16 5.44 17.42 -5.16
N GLY A 17 5.22 18.53 -5.88
CA GLY A 17 4.62 18.53 -7.22
C GLY A 17 3.14 18.13 -7.23
N CYS A 18 2.42 18.35 -6.12
CA CYS A 18 1.03 17.96 -5.97
C CYS A 18 0.04 19.09 -6.35
N ASP A 19 0.36 19.87 -7.39
CA ASP A 19 -0.47 21.01 -7.84
C ASP A 19 -1.89 20.60 -8.23
N TYR A 20 -2.07 19.33 -8.64
CA TYR A 20 -3.37 18.74 -8.95
C TYR A 20 -4.35 18.72 -7.76
N LEU A 21 -3.86 18.76 -6.51
CA LEU A 21 -4.70 18.88 -5.32
C LEU A 21 -5.34 20.27 -5.23
N GLN A 22 -4.60 21.31 -5.58
CA GLN A 22 -5.10 22.69 -5.59
C GLN A 22 -5.98 22.97 -6.80
N ALA A 23 -5.63 22.37 -7.95
CA ALA A 23 -6.43 22.43 -9.17
C ALA A 23 -7.74 21.63 -9.09
N LYS A 24 -7.99 20.92 -7.98
CA LYS A 24 -9.22 20.13 -7.74
C LYS A 24 -9.45 19.02 -8.77
N THR A 25 -8.39 18.54 -9.41
CA THR A 25 -8.45 17.51 -10.47
C THR A 25 -9.17 16.24 -9.99
N TYR A 26 -8.95 15.86 -8.72
CA TYR A 26 -9.50 14.63 -8.14
C TYR A 26 -10.63 14.88 -7.14
N ASN A 27 -11.27 16.05 -7.12
CA ASN A 27 -12.31 16.39 -6.11
C ASN A 27 -13.53 15.45 -6.09
N HIS A 28 -13.74 14.68 -7.15
CA HIS A 28 -14.81 13.68 -7.23
C HIS A 28 -14.46 12.38 -6.47
N ILE A 29 -13.19 12.14 -6.16
CA ILE A 29 -12.71 10.95 -5.45
C ILE A 29 -11.83 11.24 -4.23
N LEU A 30 -11.29 12.44 -4.09
CA LEU A 30 -10.39 12.84 -3.00
C LEU A 30 -10.86 14.14 -2.35
N GLU A 31 -10.97 14.13 -1.03
CA GLU A 31 -11.21 15.31 -0.20
C GLU A 31 -10.00 15.58 0.71
N PRO A 32 -9.24 16.67 0.46
CA PRO A 32 -8.25 17.16 1.40
C PRO A 32 -8.90 17.80 2.63
N VAL A 33 -8.45 17.40 3.82
CA VAL A 33 -8.91 17.89 5.12
C VAL A 33 -7.73 18.48 5.86
N TYR A 34 -7.69 19.81 5.92
CA TYR A 34 -6.57 20.55 6.53
C TYR A 34 -6.80 20.92 8.00
N ILE A 35 -8.06 20.91 8.43
CA ILE A 35 -8.50 21.31 9.77
C ILE A 35 -9.56 20.31 10.25
N LEU A 36 -9.38 19.78 11.46
CA LEU A 36 -10.41 19.07 12.21
C LEU A 36 -10.38 19.49 13.67
N THR A 37 -11.54 19.79 14.20
CA THR A 37 -11.78 20.20 15.57
C THR A 37 -12.42 19.07 16.37
N ALA A 38 -12.41 19.19 17.70
CA ALA A 38 -13.00 18.18 18.58
C ALA A 38 -14.53 18.01 18.42
N VAL A 39 -15.21 19.01 17.87
CA VAL A 39 -16.66 19.04 17.64
C VAL A 39 -17.04 18.61 16.22
N ASP A 40 -16.06 18.45 15.32
CA ASP A 40 -16.35 17.97 13.98
C ASP A 40 -16.86 16.54 14.02
N ASP A 41 -17.88 16.28 13.21
CA ASP A 41 -18.45 14.96 13.08
C ASP A 41 -17.54 14.07 12.23
N ILE A 42 -16.82 13.17 12.91
CA ILE A 42 -15.97 12.17 12.26
C ILE A 42 -16.77 11.10 11.52
N SER A 43 -18.10 10.99 11.75
CA SER A 43 -18.96 10.01 11.07
C SER A 43 -18.97 10.19 9.56
N ARG A 44 -18.64 11.40 9.06
CA ARG A 44 -18.46 11.69 7.64
C ARG A 44 -17.41 10.78 6.95
N PHE A 45 -16.52 10.17 7.73
CA PHE A 45 -15.51 9.24 7.24
C PHE A 45 -15.97 7.77 7.25
N GLU A 46 -17.14 7.41 7.78
CA GLU A 46 -17.58 6.01 7.92
C GLU A 46 -17.65 5.23 6.60
N ASN A 47 -17.95 5.93 5.50
CA ASN A 47 -18.04 5.36 4.15
C ASN A 47 -16.83 5.70 3.28
N ALA A 48 -15.70 6.07 3.91
CA ALA A 48 -14.47 6.33 3.20
C ALA A 48 -13.97 5.06 2.49
N SER A 49 -13.54 5.22 1.24
CA SER A 49 -12.84 4.18 0.51
C SER A 49 -11.43 3.98 1.08
N CYS A 50 -10.78 5.06 1.50
CA CYS A 50 -9.47 5.06 2.14
C CYS A 50 -9.25 6.37 2.90
N ILE A 51 -8.46 6.33 3.96
CA ILE A 51 -8.02 7.50 4.74
C ILE A 51 -6.50 7.60 4.69
N LEU A 52 -5.97 8.73 4.24
CA LEU A 52 -4.55 9.08 4.34
C LEU A 52 -4.42 10.08 5.50
N LEU A 53 -3.81 9.68 6.61
CA LEU A 53 -3.72 10.47 7.83
C LEU A 53 -2.27 10.79 8.18
N HIS A 54 -1.95 12.08 8.30
CA HIS A 54 -0.68 12.53 8.85
C HIS A 54 -0.56 12.14 10.32
N GLU A 55 0.55 11.51 10.72
CA GLU A 55 0.75 10.94 12.05
C GLU A 55 0.53 11.95 13.17
N SER A 56 1.14 13.13 13.02
CA SER A 56 1.08 14.23 13.99
C SER A 56 0.03 15.29 13.61
N PHE A 57 -1.07 14.90 12.94
CA PHE A 57 -2.13 15.84 12.61
C PHE A 57 -2.66 16.47 13.91
N PRO A 58 -2.57 17.81 14.05
CA PRO A 58 -2.90 18.48 15.30
C PRO A 58 -4.42 18.60 15.49
N ASP A 59 -4.84 18.72 16.74
CA ASP A 59 -6.19 19.17 17.05
C ASP A 59 -6.33 20.68 16.79
N PHE A 60 -7.49 21.10 16.34
CA PHE A 60 -7.84 22.50 16.17
C PHE A 60 -8.97 22.92 17.12
N ASN A 61 -8.88 24.13 17.67
CA ASN A 61 -9.99 24.70 18.43
C ASN A 61 -11.10 25.21 17.49
N ALA A 62 -12.23 25.65 18.06
CA ALA A 62 -13.36 26.18 17.28
C ALA A 62 -13.00 27.44 16.45
N ALA A 63 -11.91 28.13 16.78
CA ALA A 63 -11.38 29.26 16.02
C ALA A 63 -10.39 28.83 14.91
N GLY A 64 -10.21 27.53 14.67
CA GLY A 64 -9.28 27.00 13.67
C GLY A 64 -7.81 27.12 14.05
N GLN A 65 -7.49 27.32 15.33
CA GLN A 65 -6.12 27.44 15.82
C GLN A 65 -5.60 26.09 16.31
N VAL A 66 -4.33 25.82 15.99
CA VAL A 66 -3.62 24.59 16.38
C VAL A 66 -3.50 24.48 17.90
N GLN A 67 -3.92 23.35 18.45
CA GLN A 67 -3.66 22.94 19.84
C GLN A 67 -2.43 22.03 19.87
N LEU A 68 -1.25 22.62 20.11
CA LEU A 68 0.02 21.91 20.10
C LEU A 68 0.05 20.76 21.12
N GLY A 69 0.57 19.61 20.69
CA GLY A 69 0.71 18.42 21.55
C GLY A 69 -0.55 17.58 21.72
N ASN A 70 -1.68 17.99 21.13
CA ASN A 70 -2.91 17.21 21.13
C ASN A 70 -3.19 16.62 19.74
N THR A 71 -3.47 15.31 19.71
CA THR A 71 -3.79 14.53 18.50
C THR A 71 -5.03 13.65 18.70
N ALA A 72 -5.91 14.01 19.64
CA ALA A 72 -7.09 13.22 19.97
C ALA A 72 -8.02 13.02 18.77
N VAL A 73 -8.10 14.00 17.86
CA VAL A 73 -8.88 13.86 16.62
C VAL A 73 -8.26 12.82 15.68
N ALA A 74 -6.94 12.83 15.51
CA ALA A 74 -6.25 11.82 14.71
C ALA A 74 -6.47 10.40 15.28
N GLU A 75 -6.43 10.24 16.60
CA GLU A 75 -6.73 8.96 17.27
C GLU A 75 -8.17 8.51 17.08
N LYS A 76 -9.14 9.43 17.13
CA LYS A 76 -10.55 9.13 16.82
C LYS A 76 -10.71 8.62 15.38
N VAL A 77 -10.06 9.25 14.41
CA VAL A 77 -10.07 8.82 13.00
C VAL A 77 -9.45 7.42 12.84
N ARG A 78 -8.33 7.14 13.53
CA ARG A 78 -7.72 5.79 13.54
C ARG A 78 -8.66 4.75 14.14
N GLY A 79 -9.33 5.09 15.24
CA GLY A 79 -10.33 4.24 15.89
C GLY A 79 -11.49 3.90 14.97
N LEU A 80 -12.05 4.91 14.30
CA LEU A 80 -13.12 4.74 13.31
C LEU A 80 -12.68 3.84 12.15
N ALA A 81 -11.49 4.09 11.59
CA ALA A 81 -10.98 3.29 10.49
C ALA A 81 -10.84 1.81 10.87
N ARG A 82 -10.40 1.54 12.10
CA ARG A 82 -10.33 0.17 12.65
C ARG A 82 -11.71 -0.44 12.83
N GLU A 83 -12.65 0.29 13.42
CA GLU A 83 -14.03 -0.19 13.68
C GLU A 83 -14.75 -0.56 12.37
N LYS A 84 -14.63 0.30 11.36
CA LYS A 84 -15.32 0.15 10.07
C LYS A 84 -14.52 -0.64 9.02
N ASN A 85 -13.34 -1.15 9.37
CA ASN A 85 -12.40 -1.80 8.46
C ASN A 85 -12.04 -0.94 7.23
N ILE A 86 -11.96 0.37 7.40
CA ILE A 86 -11.58 1.32 6.34
C ILE A 86 -10.06 1.24 6.14
N PRO A 87 -9.58 1.12 4.89
CA PRO A 87 -8.17 1.21 4.59
C PRO A 87 -7.55 2.53 5.07
N ILE A 88 -6.44 2.47 5.79
CA ILE A 88 -5.79 3.67 6.35
C ILE A 88 -4.27 3.69 6.13
N VAL A 89 -3.74 4.84 5.72
CA VAL A 89 -2.30 5.09 5.58
C VAL A 89 -1.89 6.16 6.57
N ILE A 90 -1.03 5.82 7.50
CA ILE A 90 -0.39 6.73 8.44
C ILE A 90 0.95 7.16 7.86
N PHE A 91 1.13 8.47 7.67
CA PHE A 91 2.36 9.00 7.08
C PHE A 91 2.95 10.17 7.89
N SER A 92 4.26 10.34 7.79
CA SER A 92 5.03 11.31 8.56
C SER A 92 6.38 11.56 7.90
N ASN A 93 7.03 12.68 8.21
CA ASN A 93 8.42 12.89 7.84
C ASN A 93 9.38 11.98 8.63
N GLY A 94 8.97 11.54 9.84
CA GLY A 94 9.79 10.73 10.73
C GLY A 94 9.91 9.26 10.33
N PHE A 95 9.05 8.77 9.43
CA PHE A 95 9.14 7.40 8.94
C PHE A 95 10.24 7.29 7.88
N ILE A 96 11.24 6.44 8.16
CA ILE A 96 12.41 6.22 7.30
C ILE A 96 12.21 4.97 6.43
N GLU A 97 11.52 3.96 6.96
CA GLU A 97 11.25 2.69 6.28
C GLU A 97 9.75 2.39 6.25
N ILE A 98 9.34 1.62 5.23
CA ILE A 98 8.00 1.02 5.18
C ILE A 98 8.16 -0.37 5.77
N GLU A 99 7.50 -0.65 6.88
CA GLU A 99 7.44 -2.02 7.39
C GLU A 99 6.69 -2.89 6.38
N TYR A 100 7.43 -3.76 5.67
CA TYR A 100 6.90 -4.61 4.59
C TYR A 100 5.75 -5.52 5.06
N THR A 101 5.67 -5.81 6.36
CA THR A 101 4.57 -6.53 7.01
C THR A 101 3.22 -5.83 6.87
N ALA A 102 3.19 -4.50 6.68
CA ALA A 102 1.98 -3.72 6.48
C ALA A 102 1.31 -3.92 5.10
N VAL A 103 2.00 -4.52 4.13
CA VAL A 103 1.43 -4.77 2.78
C VAL A 103 0.34 -5.85 2.81
N LYS A 104 0.28 -6.66 3.88
CA LYS A 104 -0.78 -7.67 4.08
C LYS A 104 -2.04 -7.11 4.75
N SER A 105 -1.97 -5.93 5.36
CA SER A 105 -3.14 -5.27 5.95
C SER A 105 -3.79 -4.34 4.94
N SER A 106 -5.09 -4.09 5.11
CA SER A 106 -5.79 -2.97 4.47
C SER A 106 -5.22 -1.60 4.92
N SER A 107 -4.11 -1.56 5.65
CA SER A 107 -3.54 -0.36 6.23
C SER A 107 -2.02 -0.34 6.17
N ILE A 108 -1.46 0.86 6.07
CA ILE A 108 -0.04 1.16 6.19
C ILE A 108 0.13 2.03 7.44
N THR A 109 0.81 1.53 8.47
CA THR A 109 0.92 2.22 9.77
C THR A 109 2.15 3.12 9.89
N GLY A 110 3.02 3.14 8.88
CA GLY A 110 4.16 4.05 8.81
C GLY A 110 4.67 4.19 7.37
N MET A 111 4.54 5.39 6.82
CA MET A 111 5.02 5.74 5.48
C MET A 111 5.66 7.12 5.46
N ASN A 112 6.80 7.24 4.80
CA ASN A 112 7.43 8.55 4.61
C ASN A 112 6.51 9.50 3.82
N LYS A 113 6.28 10.71 4.33
CA LYS A 113 5.41 11.74 3.71
C LYS A 113 5.81 12.05 2.27
N ARG A 114 7.11 12.21 2.00
CA ARG A 114 7.62 12.52 0.65
C ARG A 114 7.34 11.36 -0.32
N LEU A 115 7.48 10.13 0.15
CA LEU A 115 7.17 8.95 -0.65
C LEU A 115 5.66 8.87 -0.98
N MET A 116 4.81 9.08 0.04
CA MET A 116 3.36 9.09 -0.12
C MET A 116 2.94 10.06 -1.22
N TYR A 117 3.37 11.33 -1.11
CA TYR A 117 3.02 12.36 -2.09
C TYR A 117 3.60 12.10 -3.49
N ARG A 118 4.83 11.58 -3.58
CA ARG A 118 5.46 11.22 -4.86
C ARG A 118 4.61 10.22 -5.64
N ASN A 119 3.97 9.27 -4.95
CA ASN A 119 3.20 8.20 -5.57
C ASN A 119 1.68 8.42 -5.50
N LEU A 120 1.22 9.51 -4.86
CA LEU A 120 -0.20 9.79 -4.64
C LEU A 120 -0.97 9.91 -5.96
N LYS A 121 -0.38 10.53 -6.97
CA LYS A 121 -1.03 10.68 -8.28
C LYS A 121 -1.31 9.33 -8.93
N ASP A 122 -0.31 8.45 -9.00
CA ASP A 122 -0.48 7.09 -9.55
C ASP A 122 -1.56 6.30 -8.78
N PHE A 123 -1.62 6.48 -7.46
CA PHE A 123 -2.63 5.83 -6.62
C PHE A 123 -4.05 6.33 -6.93
N LEU A 124 -4.22 7.65 -7.12
CA LEU A 124 -5.50 8.24 -7.48
C LEU A 124 -5.93 7.84 -8.90
N ASP A 125 -5.03 7.87 -9.86
CA ASP A 125 -5.29 7.45 -11.25
C ASP A 125 -5.77 5.99 -11.29
N ASN A 126 -5.06 5.09 -10.60
CA ASN A 126 -5.47 3.69 -10.50
C ASN A 126 -6.84 3.53 -9.81
N PHE A 127 -7.16 4.35 -8.80
CA PHE A 127 -8.48 4.29 -8.17
C PHE A 127 -9.60 4.74 -9.11
N VAL A 128 -9.35 5.75 -9.95
CA VAL A 128 -10.29 6.17 -11.00
C VAL A 128 -10.55 5.03 -12.00
N GLU A 129 -9.48 4.36 -12.44
CA GLU A 129 -9.55 3.30 -13.45
C GLU A 129 -10.17 1.99 -12.91
N GLU A 130 -9.68 1.52 -11.77
CA GLU A 130 -9.99 0.17 -11.26
C GLU A 130 -11.08 0.15 -10.19
N GLN A 131 -11.48 1.31 -9.66
CA GLN A 131 -12.45 1.46 -8.56
C GLN A 131 -12.07 0.63 -7.31
N ARG A 132 -10.78 0.34 -7.14
CA ARG A 132 -10.24 -0.46 -6.03
C ARG A 132 -9.05 0.23 -5.38
N ILE A 133 -9.02 0.21 -4.05
CA ILE A 133 -7.87 0.68 -3.28
C ILE A 133 -6.69 -0.26 -3.45
N GLU A 134 -5.57 0.30 -3.94
CA GLU A 134 -4.32 -0.42 -4.14
C GLU A 134 -3.17 0.31 -3.43
N LEU A 135 -3.01 0.05 -2.13
CA LEU A 135 -2.03 0.75 -1.29
C LEU A 135 -0.57 0.47 -1.70
N ARG A 136 -0.31 -0.62 -2.44
CA ARG A 136 1.03 -0.94 -2.96
C ARG A 136 1.55 0.13 -3.92
N ILE A 137 0.66 0.87 -4.59
CA ILE A 137 1.05 1.98 -5.47
C ILE A 137 1.69 3.11 -4.66
N LEU A 138 1.16 3.42 -3.47
CA LEU A 138 1.77 4.44 -2.60
C LEU A 138 3.19 4.06 -2.16
N ILE A 139 3.50 2.76 -2.09
CA ILE A 139 4.81 2.23 -1.71
C ILE A 139 5.76 2.20 -2.92
N TYR A 140 5.33 1.61 -4.04
CA TYR A 140 6.19 1.24 -5.16
C TYR A 140 5.97 2.04 -6.45
N GLY A 141 4.98 2.93 -6.48
CA GLY A 141 4.50 3.64 -7.69
C GLY A 141 3.72 2.72 -8.63
N LYS A 142 3.40 3.20 -9.84
CA LYS A 142 2.62 2.44 -10.83
C LYS A 142 3.16 1.05 -11.16
N ASN A 143 4.48 0.85 -11.03
CA ASN A 143 5.15 -0.41 -11.34
C ASN A 143 5.22 -1.36 -10.13
N PHE A 144 4.26 -1.27 -9.20
CA PHE A 144 4.27 -2.07 -7.97
C PHE A 144 4.30 -3.58 -8.24
N ILE A 145 3.61 -4.04 -9.29
CA ILE A 145 3.60 -5.45 -9.71
C ILE A 145 5.03 -5.92 -9.97
N TYR A 146 5.82 -5.14 -10.71
CA TYR A 146 7.22 -5.47 -11.00
C TYR A 146 8.07 -5.56 -9.73
N LYS A 147 7.92 -4.60 -8.81
CA LYS A 147 8.65 -4.60 -7.54
C LYS A 147 8.28 -5.78 -6.65
N GLU A 148 7.00 -6.13 -6.60
CA GLU A 148 6.51 -7.28 -5.83
C GLU A 148 6.99 -8.60 -6.44
N LEU A 149 6.98 -8.74 -7.77
CA LEU A 149 7.53 -9.92 -8.44
C LEU A 149 9.03 -10.09 -8.19
N LEU A 150 9.82 -9.00 -8.23
CA LEU A 150 11.25 -9.06 -7.88
C LEU A 150 11.48 -9.48 -6.42
N PHE A 151 10.65 -9.00 -5.51
CA PHE A 151 10.72 -9.41 -4.10
C PHE A 151 10.36 -10.90 -3.92
N LEU A 152 9.28 -11.36 -4.54
CA LEU A 152 8.86 -12.76 -4.48
C LEU A 152 9.94 -13.67 -5.09
N TYR A 153 10.49 -13.27 -6.24
CA TYR A 153 11.63 -13.92 -6.87
C TYR A 153 12.81 -14.07 -5.90
N SER A 154 13.24 -12.97 -5.25
CA SER A 154 14.40 -13.01 -4.36
C SER A 154 14.16 -13.88 -3.12
N ARG A 155 12.93 -13.88 -2.59
CA ARG A 155 12.52 -14.77 -1.48
C ARG A 155 12.52 -16.23 -1.88
N ILE A 156 11.97 -16.58 -3.06
CA ILE A 156 11.96 -17.96 -3.57
C ILE A 156 13.39 -18.44 -3.80
N ALA A 157 14.22 -17.64 -4.49
CA ALA A 157 15.63 -17.96 -4.75
C ALA A 157 16.42 -18.15 -3.45
N SER A 158 16.19 -17.31 -2.44
CA SER A 158 16.84 -17.44 -1.14
C SER A 158 16.53 -18.76 -0.43
N VAL A 159 15.29 -19.26 -0.53
CA VAL A 159 14.93 -20.55 0.09
C VAL A 159 15.51 -21.73 -0.66
N ILE A 160 15.57 -21.65 -2.00
CA ILE A 160 16.22 -22.69 -2.81
C ILE A 160 17.71 -22.76 -2.46
N ASN A 161 18.39 -21.61 -2.41
CA ASN A 161 19.82 -21.54 -2.15
C ASN A 161 20.21 -21.94 -0.71
N SER A 162 19.28 -21.87 0.25
CA SER A 162 19.56 -22.34 1.62
C SER A 162 19.50 -23.85 1.78
N GLY A 163 18.93 -24.58 0.81
CA GLY A 163 18.74 -26.04 0.89
C GLY A 163 17.66 -26.49 1.88
N GLU A 164 16.98 -25.56 2.56
CA GLU A 164 15.94 -25.84 3.57
C GLU A 164 14.53 -25.97 2.98
N LEU A 165 14.43 -26.33 1.70
CA LEU A 165 13.17 -26.27 0.96
C LEU A 165 12.07 -27.14 1.58
N GLU A 166 12.43 -28.29 2.13
CA GLU A 166 11.50 -29.22 2.77
C GLU A 166 10.88 -28.62 4.04
N GLY A 167 11.68 -27.99 4.89
CA GLY A 167 11.21 -27.28 6.08
C GLY A 167 10.44 -25.99 5.78
N GLN A 168 10.66 -25.39 4.60
CA GLN A 168 10.03 -24.14 4.18
C GLN A 168 8.97 -24.31 3.08
N ARG A 169 8.59 -25.55 2.73
CA ARG A 169 7.71 -25.85 1.57
C ARG A 169 6.45 -25.00 1.54
N LYS A 170 5.67 -25.01 2.63
CA LYS A 170 4.42 -24.23 2.74
C LYS A 170 4.63 -22.73 2.52
N LYS A 171 5.74 -22.19 3.03
CA LYS A 171 6.09 -20.77 2.85
C LYS A 171 6.41 -20.47 1.39
N VAL A 172 7.13 -21.36 0.72
CA VAL A 172 7.44 -21.22 -0.72
C VAL A 172 6.18 -21.38 -1.58
N GLU A 173 5.30 -22.32 -1.26
CA GLU A 173 4.00 -22.48 -1.93
C GLU A 173 3.19 -21.17 -1.88
N LEU A 174 3.10 -20.53 -0.71
CA LEU A 174 2.44 -19.24 -0.56
C LEU A 174 3.09 -18.13 -1.40
N LEU A 175 4.43 -18.10 -1.48
CA LEU A 175 5.16 -17.13 -2.32
C LEU A 175 4.87 -17.35 -3.80
N VAL A 176 4.78 -18.60 -4.25
CA VAL A 176 4.54 -18.93 -5.67
C VAL A 176 3.08 -18.71 -6.05
N ILE A 177 2.12 -19.05 -5.19
CA ILE A 177 0.70 -18.72 -5.43
C ILE A 177 0.56 -17.20 -5.59
N ARG A 178 1.23 -16.43 -4.72
CA ARG A 178 1.24 -14.96 -4.82
C ARG A 178 1.89 -14.46 -6.10
N PHE A 179 3.00 -15.07 -6.51
CA PHE A 179 3.66 -14.76 -7.78
C PHE A 179 2.71 -15.01 -8.97
N ALA A 180 2.01 -16.14 -8.96
CA ALA A 180 1.06 -16.52 -9.99
C ALA A 180 -0.18 -15.62 -10.04
N GLU A 181 -0.68 -15.15 -8.89
CA GLU A 181 -1.72 -14.12 -8.81
C GLU A 181 -1.33 -12.85 -9.56
N LEU A 182 -0.12 -12.35 -9.32
CA LEU A 182 0.38 -11.13 -9.97
C LEU A 182 0.60 -11.31 -11.48
N CYS A 183 0.85 -12.54 -11.93
CA CYS A 183 1.00 -12.88 -13.34
C CYS A 183 -0.31 -13.35 -13.99
N ASN A 184 -1.48 -13.18 -13.36
CA ASN A 184 -2.79 -13.66 -13.86
C ASN A 184 -2.80 -15.15 -14.26
N SER A 185 -2.01 -15.98 -13.57
CA SER A 185 -1.83 -17.42 -13.88
C SER A 185 -2.11 -18.33 -12.67
N LYS A 186 -2.76 -17.78 -11.63
CA LYS A 186 -3.01 -18.45 -10.35
C LYS A 186 -3.56 -19.87 -10.52
N ASP A 187 -4.62 -20.05 -11.29
CA ASP A 187 -5.29 -21.36 -11.40
C ASP A 187 -4.44 -22.41 -12.10
N LYS A 188 -3.65 -22.00 -13.10
CA LYS A 188 -2.71 -22.88 -13.80
C LYS A 188 -1.58 -23.33 -12.88
N VAL A 189 -1.05 -22.40 -12.08
CA VAL A 189 0.02 -22.69 -11.12
C VAL A 189 -0.50 -23.50 -9.95
N ALA A 190 -1.66 -23.15 -9.37
CA ALA A 190 -2.26 -23.88 -8.25
C ALA A 190 -2.55 -25.35 -8.61
N LYS A 191 -3.07 -25.62 -9.82
CA LYS A 191 -3.25 -27.00 -10.32
C LYS A 191 -1.92 -27.73 -10.47
N ALA A 192 -0.90 -27.07 -11.01
CA ALA A 192 0.43 -27.67 -11.13
C ALA A 192 1.03 -28.01 -9.76
N PHE A 193 0.76 -27.22 -8.72
CA PHE A 193 1.33 -27.44 -7.38
C PHE A 193 0.68 -28.58 -6.59
N ALA A 194 -0.61 -28.86 -6.81
CA ALA A 194 -1.37 -29.82 -6.01
C ALA A 194 -0.82 -31.27 -6.07
N GLU A 195 -0.02 -31.60 -7.08
CA GLU A 195 0.39 -32.98 -7.39
C GLU A 195 1.93 -33.16 -7.50
N LEU A 196 2.73 -32.13 -7.19
CA LEU A 196 4.19 -32.21 -7.39
C LEU A 196 4.95 -32.81 -6.19
N GLU A 197 5.70 -33.86 -6.49
CA GLU A 197 6.79 -34.39 -5.65
C GLU A 197 7.94 -33.38 -5.50
N MET A 198 8.71 -33.46 -4.41
CA MET A 198 9.74 -32.45 -4.04
C MET A 198 10.77 -32.15 -5.15
N HIS A 199 11.23 -33.17 -5.88
CA HIS A 199 12.17 -32.96 -6.98
C HIS A 199 11.54 -32.24 -8.18
N ALA A 200 10.27 -32.54 -8.46
CA ALA A 200 9.52 -31.89 -9.54
C ALA A 200 9.14 -30.45 -9.16
N PHE A 201 8.88 -30.21 -7.87
CA PHE A 201 8.65 -28.89 -7.28
C PHE A 201 9.88 -27.98 -7.43
N LEU A 202 11.08 -28.45 -7.04
CA LEU A 202 12.32 -27.68 -7.18
C LEU A 202 12.58 -27.28 -8.64
N LYS A 203 12.48 -28.23 -9.58
CA LYS A 203 12.60 -27.95 -11.02
C LYS A 203 11.59 -26.92 -11.52
N TYR A 204 10.39 -26.90 -10.95
CA TYR A 204 9.37 -25.91 -11.30
C TYR A 204 9.74 -24.51 -10.80
N LEU A 205 10.25 -24.39 -9.56
CA LEU A 205 10.73 -23.12 -9.02
C LEU A 205 11.92 -22.57 -9.83
N GLU A 206 12.86 -23.43 -10.21
CA GLU A 206 13.98 -23.06 -11.08
C GLU A 206 13.49 -22.53 -12.44
N LYS A 207 12.42 -23.11 -13.01
CA LYS A 207 11.80 -22.59 -14.23
C LYS A 207 11.22 -21.20 -14.03
N ILE A 208 10.54 -20.93 -12.91
CA ILE A 208 10.02 -19.59 -12.59
C ILE A 208 11.17 -18.59 -12.51
N ILE A 209 12.23 -18.93 -11.76
CA ILE A 209 13.43 -18.08 -11.59
C ILE A 209 14.10 -17.79 -12.94
N ASN A 210 14.31 -18.83 -13.75
CA ASN A 210 14.95 -18.69 -15.06
C ASN A 210 14.10 -17.86 -16.03
N ALA A 211 12.77 -17.99 -15.97
CA ALA A 211 11.88 -17.20 -16.80
C ALA A 211 11.92 -15.71 -16.42
N VAL A 212 11.94 -15.39 -15.13
CA VAL A 212 12.11 -14.00 -14.62
C VAL A 212 13.45 -13.43 -15.07
N ASN A 213 14.53 -14.18 -14.93
CA ASN A 213 15.87 -13.76 -15.32
C ASN A 213 16.00 -13.52 -16.83
N LYS A 214 15.36 -14.38 -17.65
CA LYS A 214 15.50 -14.35 -19.10
C LYS A 214 14.59 -13.32 -19.78
N TYR A 215 13.35 -13.18 -19.33
CA TYR A 215 12.33 -12.41 -20.04
C TYR A 215 11.82 -11.19 -19.26
N GLY A 216 12.26 -10.98 -18.01
CA GLY A 216 11.58 -10.06 -17.11
C GLY A 216 10.15 -10.55 -16.82
N VAL A 217 9.19 -9.66 -16.60
CA VAL A 217 7.81 -10.01 -16.20
C VAL A 217 6.88 -10.37 -17.38
N ASN A 218 7.31 -10.22 -18.63
CA ASN A 218 6.54 -10.59 -19.83
C ASN A 218 6.38 -12.12 -20.02
N ILE A 219 6.50 -12.90 -18.95
CA ILE A 219 6.50 -14.36 -18.96
C ILE A 219 5.14 -14.93 -19.37
N TYR A 220 4.05 -14.16 -19.20
CA TYR A 220 2.68 -14.65 -19.39
C TYR A 220 1.71 -13.64 -20.03
N ASN A 221 2.21 -12.64 -20.78
CA ASN A 221 1.34 -11.90 -21.72
C ASN A 221 1.03 -12.76 -22.94
#